data_AF-A2ZCY1-F1
#
_entry.id   AF-A2ZCY1-F1
#
_cell.length_a   1.000
_cell.length_b   1.000
_cell.length_c   1.000
_cell.angle_alpha   90.00
_cell.angle_beta   90.00
_cell.angle_gamma   90.00
#
_symmetry.space_group_name_H-M   'P 1'
#
loop_
_entity.id
_entity.type
_entity.pdbx_description
1 polymer ?
#
loop_
_entity_poly.entity_id
_entity_poly.type
_entity_poly.pdbx_seq_one_letter_code
_entity_poly.pdbx_strand_id
1 'polypeptide(L)'
;MDDAAGNCDGMTAFALRLAKRLADNGDDVNNNRNLVFSLVSLYAALALVAAGGQGTTLHELLALLGASSLDDLAESVYRAVEVGLANESSASGGPRVSYACGVLHDETLALKPAYRAAAAGTAAPTRP
;
A
#
# COMPACT_ATOMS: atom_id res chain seq x y z
N MET A 1 -3.34 -5.89 -26.23
CA MET A 1 -3.92 -4.55 -26.28
C MET A 1 -5.31 -4.71 -25.70
N ASP A 2 -5.59 -4.49 -24.42
CA ASP A 2 -4.86 -3.78 -23.36
C ASP A 2 -5.36 -4.32 -22.00
N ASP A 3 -4.49 -4.95 -21.21
CA ASP A 3 -4.77 -5.42 -19.83
C ASP A 3 -4.12 -4.49 -18.78
N ALA A 4 -3.90 -3.22 -19.13
CA ALA A 4 -3.32 -2.23 -18.22
C ALA A 4 -4.35 -1.65 -17.21
N ALA A 5 -5.64 -2.03 -17.34
CA ALA A 5 -6.72 -1.56 -16.48
C ALA A 5 -7.00 -2.45 -15.26
N GLY A 6 -6.36 -3.62 -15.15
CA GLY A 6 -6.74 -4.65 -14.18
C GLY A 6 -6.22 -4.50 -12.75
N ASN A 7 -5.24 -3.63 -12.47
CA ASN A 7 -4.50 -3.69 -11.19
C ASN A 7 -4.86 -2.61 -10.15
N CYS A 8 -5.57 -1.54 -10.53
CA CYS A 8 -6.04 -0.53 -9.56
C CYS A 8 -7.32 -0.96 -8.81
N ASP A 9 -7.95 -2.04 -9.26
CA ASP A 9 -9.23 -2.53 -8.75
C ASP A 9 -9.10 -3.11 -7.34
N GLY A 10 -8.04 -3.88 -7.07
CA GLY A 10 -7.79 -4.50 -5.76
C GLY A 10 -7.57 -3.45 -4.66
N MET A 11 -6.67 -2.50 -4.90
CA MET A 11 -6.35 -1.40 -3.98
C MET A 11 -7.58 -0.52 -3.71
N THR A 12 -8.36 -0.17 -4.74
CA THR A 12 -9.58 0.63 -4.59
C THR A 12 -10.68 -0.13 -3.84
N ALA A 13 -10.90 -1.40 -4.16
CA ALA A 13 -11.86 -2.24 -3.46
C ALA A 13 -11.51 -2.41 -1.98
N PHE A 14 -10.22 -2.63 -1.68
CA PHE A 14 -9.72 -2.66 -0.30
C PHE A 14 -9.99 -1.34 0.43
N ALA A 15 -9.67 -0.20 -0.20
CA ALA A 15 -9.90 1.13 0.37
C ALA A 15 -11.37 1.37 0.74
N LEU A 16 -12.29 1.03 -0.16
CA LEU A 16 -13.73 1.19 0.06
C LEU A 16 -14.24 0.27 1.17
N ARG A 17 -13.78 -0.99 1.21
CA ARG A 17 -14.11 -1.92 2.30
C ARG A 17 -13.60 -1.40 3.64
N LEU A 18 -12.37 -0.90 3.69
CA LEU A 18 -11.80 -0.33 4.91
C LEU A 18 -12.54 0.94 5.36
N ALA A 19 -12.80 1.87 4.43
CA ALA A 19 -13.53 3.09 4.73
C ALA A 19 -14.91 2.80 5.30
N LYS A 20 -15.64 1.84 4.70
CA LYS A 20 -16.92 1.37 5.21
C LYS A 20 -16.80 0.79 6.62
N ARG A 21 -15.83 -0.10 6.86
CA ARG A 21 -15.60 -0.68 8.20
C ARG A 21 -15.28 0.38 9.25
N LEU A 22 -14.46 1.37 8.91
CA LEU A 22 -14.10 2.47 9.82
C LEU A 22 -15.28 3.40 10.10
N ALA A 23 -16.15 3.62 9.10
CA ALA A 23 -17.39 4.38 9.28
C ALA A 23 -18.42 3.62 10.15
N ASP A 24 -18.55 2.30 9.95
CA ASP A 24 -19.51 1.45 10.67
C ASP A 24 -19.07 1.15 12.12
N ASN A 25 -17.78 1.21 12.43
CA ASN A 25 -17.21 0.90 13.76
C ASN A 25 -17.17 2.12 14.71
N GLY A 26 -17.78 3.24 14.35
CA GLY A 26 -17.88 4.43 15.20
C GLY A 26 -18.88 4.23 16.33
N ASP A 27 -18.40 3.86 17.51
CA ASP A 27 -19.22 3.80 18.73
C ASP A 27 -19.37 5.23 19.29
N ASP A 28 -20.39 5.97 18.83
CA ASP A 28 -20.90 7.14 19.55
C ASP A 28 -22.18 7.72 18.93
N VAL A 29 -23.03 8.26 19.80
CA VAL A 29 -24.32 8.94 19.57
C VAL A 29 -24.24 10.16 18.62
N ASN A 30 -23.05 10.46 18.08
CA ASN A 30 -22.79 11.59 17.21
C ASN A 30 -21.98 11.14 15.98
N ASN A 31 -22.71 10.77 14.92
CA ASN A 31 -22.25 10.25 13.61
C ASN A 31 -21.40 11.23 12.76
N ASN A 32 -20.71 12.18 13.39
CA ASN A 32 -20.07 13.30 12.70
C ASN A 32 -18.54 13.29 12.91
N ARG A 33 -17.88 12.20 12.51
CA ARG A 33 -16.42 12.09 12.50
C ARG A 33 -15.88 12.05 11.07
N ASN A 34 -14.86 12.86 10.81
CA ASN A 34 -14.16 12.83 9.52
C ASN A 34 -13.22 11.62 9.47
N LEU A 35 -13.20 10.93 8.33
CA LEU A 35 -12.28 9.82 8.06
C LEU A 35 -11.33 10.20 6.93
N VAL A 36 -10.02 10.15 7.20
CA VAL A 36 -8.96 10.37 6.22
C VAL A 36 -7.87 9.34 6.44
N PHE A 37 -7.42 8.68 5.37
CA PHE A 37 -6.24 7.83 5.39
C PHE A 37 -5.53 7.86 4.02
N SER A 38 -4.23 7.58 4.01
CA SER A 38 -3.46 7.44 2.78
C SER A 38 -3.50 5.98 2.32
N LEU A 39 -4.22 5.72 1.23
CA LEU A 39 -4.33 4.38 0.65
C LEU A 39 -2.96 3.83 0.26
N VAL A 40 -2.13 4.65 -0.41
CA VAL A 40 -0.77 4.27 -0.82
C VAL A 40 0.10 3.89 0.39
N SER A 41 0.04 4.67 1.46
CA SER A 41 0.86 4.39 2.67
C SER A 41 0.41 3.10 3.35
N LEU A 42 -0.90 2.88 3.47
CA LEU A 42 -1.44 1.67 4.09
C LEU A 42 -1.17 0.43 3.25
N TYR A 43 -1.31 0.55 1.94
CA TYR A 43 -1.07 -0.55 1.00
C TYR A 43 0.42 -0.93 0.97
N ALA A 44 1.33 0.04 0.98
CA ALA A 44 2.77 -0.18 1.11
C ALA A 44 3.12 -0.87 2.45
N ALA A 45 2.52 -0.45 3.56
CA ALA A 45 2.73 -1.07 4.86
C ALA A 45 2.26 -2.54 4.87
N LEU A 46 1.07 -2.82 4.33
CA LEU A 46 0.54 -4.18 4.24
C LEU A 46 1.33 -5.05 3.25
N ALA A 47 1.92 -4.46 2.21
CA ALA A 47 2.86 -5.15 1.33
C ALA A 47 4.13 -5.60 2.03
N LEU A 48 4.65 -4.77 2.94
CA LEU A 48 5.78 -5.15 3.79
C LEU A 48 5.43 -6.28 4.77
N VAL A 49 4.20 -6.29 5.29
CA VAL A 49 3.73 -7.41 6.13
C VAL A 49 3.62 -8.67 5.27
N ALA A 50 3.05 -8.58 4.07
CA ALA A 50 2.93 -9.70 3.15
C ALA A 50 4.29 -10.26 2.74
N ALA A 51 5.28 -9.41 2.47
CA ALA A 51 6.65 -9.83 2.12
C ALA A 51 7.35 -10.62 3.24
N GLY A 52 6.92 -10.46 4.50
CA GLY A 52 7.40 -11.25 5.64
C GLY A 52 6.58 -12.50 5.93
N GLY A 53 5.38 -12.60 5.36
CA GLY A 53 4.46 -13.71 5.54
C GLY A 53 4.82 -14.94 4.70
N GLN A 54 4.35 -16.11 5.12
CA GLN A 54 4.44 -17.37 4.36
C GLN A 54 3.15 -18.18 4.52
N GLY A 55 2.93 -19.13 3.62
CA GLY A 55 1.79 -20.05 3.68
C GLY A 55 0.45 -19.32 3.74
N THR A 56 -0.39 -19.71 4.69
CA THR A 56 -1.75 -19.17 4.86
C THR A 56 -1.75 -17.66 5.11
N THR A 57 -0.84 -17.15 5.95
CA THR A 57 -0.79 -15.71 6.26
C THR A 57 -0.52 -14.87 5.02
N LEU A 58 0.39 -15.31 4.15
CA LEU A 58 0.64 -14.62 2.88
C LEU A 58 -0.61 -14.65 1.98
N HIS A 59 -1.26 -15.81 1.89
CA HIS A 59 -2.44 -15.97 1.06
C HIS A 59 -3.60 -15.06 1.51
N GLU A 60 -3.87 -14.97 2.81
CA GLU A 60 -4.89 -14.09 3.37
C GLU A 60 -4.60 -12.61 3.10
N LEU A 61 -3.34 -12.20 3.21
CA LEU A 61 -2.93 -10.82 2.94
C LEU A 61 -3.08 -10.47 1.45
N LEU A 62 -2.69 -11.37 0.55
CA LEU A 62 -2.89 -11.18 -0.89
C LEU A 62 -4.37 -11.07 -1.25
N ALA A 63 -5.21 -11.97 -0.71
CA ALA A 63 -6.65 -11.94 -0.92
C ALA A 63 -7.31 -10.66 -0.36
N LEU A 64 -6.88 -10.21 0.83
CA LEU A 64 -7.37 -8.98 1.44
C LEU A 64 -7.08 -7.75 0.58
N LEU A 65 -5.86 -7.68 0.06
CA LEU A 65 -5.36 -6.57 -0.77
C LEU A 65 -5.86 -6.66 -2.21
N GLY A 66 -6.35 -7.84 -2.63
CA GLY A 66 -6.80 -8.07 -4.00
C GLY A 66 -5.65 -8.21 -4.99
N ALA A 67 -4.50 -8.73 -4.53
CA ALA A 67 -3.31 -8.98 -5.34
C ALA A 67 -3.13 -10.48 -5.58
N SER A 68 -2.58 -10.81 -6.74
CA SER A 68 -2.25 -12.20 -7.13
C SER A 68 -0.91 -12.68 -6.57
N SER A 69 0.01 -11.76 -6.27
CA SER A 69 1.36 -12.04 -5.78
C SER A 69 1.99 -10.83 -5.08
N LEU A 70 3.17 -11.01 -4.47
CA LEU A 70 3.93 -9.91 -3.88
C LEU A 70 4.45 -8.93 -4.95
N ASP A 71 4.81 -9.43 -6.13
CA ASP A 71 5.27 -8.60 -7.25
C ASP A 71 4.13 -7.73 -7.78
N ASP A 72 2.93 -8.31 -7.91
CA ASP A 72 1.70 -7.60 -8.29
C ASP A 72 1.34 -6.48 -7.30
N LEU A 73 1.57 -6.75 -6.01
CA LEU A 73 1.37 -5.77 -4.93
C LEU A 73 2.40 -4.64 -4.99
N ALA A 74 3.66 -4.95 -5.27
CA ALA A 74 4.72 -3.95 -5.46
C ALA A 74 4.46 -3.10 -6.71
N GLU A 75 4.01 -3.71 -7.82
CA GLU A 75 3.62 -2.99 -9.03
C GLU A 75 2.44 -2.05 -8.78
N SER A 76 1.44 -2.49 -8.03
CA SER A 76 0.30 -1.64 -7.62
C SER A 76 0.76 -0.41 -6.84
N VAL A 77 1.67 -0.57 -5.87
CA VAL A 77 2.26 0.55 -5.12
C VAL A 77 3.05 1.45 -6.06
N TYR A 78 3.91 0.90 -6.92
CA TYR A 78 4.68 1.68 -7.89
C TYR A 78 3.77 2.52 -8.78
N ARG A 79 2.72 1.94 -9.38
CA ARG A 79 1.78 2.66 -10.24
C ARG A 79 1.02 3.76 -9.49
N ALA A 80 0.59 3.49 -8.27
CA ALA A 80 -0.11 4.48 -7.45
C ALA A 80 0.81 5.66 -7.07
N VAL A 81 2.08 5.36 -6.80
CA VAL A 81 3.12 6.35 -6.53
C VAL A 81 3.48 7.10 -7.81
N GLU A 82 3.65 6.44 -8.94
CA GLU A 82 3.95 7.06 -10.24
C GLU A 82 2.83 8.02 -10.64
N VAL A 83 1.56 7.62 -10.58
CA VAL A 83 0.43 8.50 -10.90
C VAL A 83 0.31 9.65 -9.88
N GLY A 84 0.57 9.40 -8.59
CA GLY A 84 0.47 10.41 -7.53
C GLY A 84 1.66 11.37 -7.44
N LEU A 85 2.85 10.93 -7.86
CA LEU A 85 4.11 11.67 -7.85
C LEU A 85 4.56 12.11 -9.25
N ALA A 86 3.83 11.78 -10.32
CA ALA A 86 4.02 12.30 -11.67
C ALA A 86 3.79 13.81 -11.67
N ASN A 87 4.81 14.51 -11.17
CA ASN A 87 4.98 15.93 -11.25
C ASN A 87 5.54 16.22 -12.64
N GLU A 88 4.67 16.06 -13.64
CA GLU A 88 4.93 16.56 -14.99
C GLU A 88 4.93 18.10 -14.93
N SER A 89 6.12 18.61 -14.66
CA SER A 89 6.55 20.02 -14.65
C SER A 89 6.19 20.85 -13.41
N SER A 90 7.24 21.15 -12.64
CA SER A 90 7.31 22.25 -11.67
C SER A 90 7.21 23.66 -12.31
N ALA A 91 6.43 23.81 -13.38
CA ALA A 91 6.06 25.09 -13.98
C ALA A 91 4.66 25.56 -13.53
N SER A 92 3.80 24.68 -13.02
CA SER A 92 2.36 24.96 -12.83
C SER A 92 1.86 25.06 -11.37
N GLY A 93 2.72 24.87 -10.35
CA GLY A 93 2.32 25.03 -8.95
C GLY A 93 1.37 23.93 -8.41
N GLY A 94 1.49 22.70 -8.92
CA GLY A 94 0.69 21.55 -8.49
C GLY A 94 0.93 21.10 -7.04
N PRO A 95 0.05 20.24 -6.49
CA PRO A 95 0.17 19.74 -5.13
C PRO A 95 1.42 18.87 -4.96
N ARG A 96 2.20 19.14 -3.92
CA ARG A 96 3.35 18.31 -3.56
C ARG A 96 2.86 17.08 -2.81
N VAL A 97 2.95 15.92 -3.45
CA VAL A 97 2.64 14.63 -2.85
C VAL A 97 3.95 13.95 -2.43
N SER A 98 3.95 13.31 -1.28
CA SER A 98 5.06 12.47 -0.79
C SER A 98 4.49 11.40 0.12
N TYR A 99 5.09 10.21 0.12
CA TYR A 99 4.79 9.17 1.10
C TYR A 99 6.07 8.64 1.72
N ALA A 100 5.95 8.02 2.88
CA ALA A 100 7.04 7.31 3.56
C ALA A 100 6.51 5.99 4.10
N CYS A 101 7.29 4.93 3.96
CA CYS A 101 6.99 3.62 4.51
C CYS A 101 8.27 2.99 5.07
N GLY A 102 8.17 2.30 6.20
CA GLY A 102 9.32 1.70 6.86
C GLY A 102 8.90 0.70 7.93
N VAL A 103 9.84 -0.15 8.33
CA VAL A 103 9.64 -1.19 9.34
C VAL A 103 10.60 -0.94 10.49
N LEU A 104 10.07 -0.83 11.70
CA LEU A 104 10.87 -0.88 12.93
C LEU A 104 10.82 -2.31 13.46
N HIS A 105 11.96 -2.79 13.96
CA HIS A 105 12.11 -4.13 14.49
C HIS A 105 12.94 -4.09 15.77
N ASP A 106 12.77 -5.11 16.60
CA ASP A 106 13.59 -5.31 17.79
C ASP A 106 15.05 -5.56 17.41
N GLU A 107 15.98 -4.85 18.05
CA GLU A 107 17.43 -4.94 17.80
C GLU A 107 17.96 -6.36 17.94
N THR A 108 17.40 -7.16 18.85
CA THR A 108 17.84 -8.52 19.13
C THR A 108 17.42 -9.51 18.06
N LEU A 109 16.49 -9.12 17.17
CA LEU A 109 15.94 -9.96 16.11
C LEU A 109 16.50 -9.56 14.75
N ALA A 110 17.44 -10.34 14.21
CA ALA A 110 17.98 -10.08 12.88
C ALA A 110 16.92 -10.30 11.78
N LEU A 111 16.61 -9.26 11.00
CA LEU A 111 15.81 -9.42 9.77
C LEU A 111 16.56 -10.24 8.74
N LYS A 112 15.83 -11.18 8.10
CA LYS A 112 16.35 -11.95 6.97
C LYS A 112 16.76 -11.00 5.82
N PRO A 113 17.89 -11.25 5.13
CA PRO A 113 18.33 -10.43 4.01
C PRO A 113 17.26 -10.23 2.92
N ALA A 114 16.51 -11.30 2.60
CA ALA A 114 15.42 -11.24 1.63
C ALA A 114 14.32 -10.24 2.04
N TYR A 115 13.98 -10.17 3.33
CA TYR A 115 13.00 -9.22 3.84
C TYR A 115 13.51 -7.78 3.77
N ARG A 116 14.79 -7.55 4.08
CA ARG A 116 15.41 -6.22 3.96
C ARG A 116 15.40 -5.72 2.51
N ALA A 117 15.66 -6.60 1.55
CA ALA A 117 15.60 -6.26 0.13
C ALA A 117 14.18 -5.86 -0.31
N ALA A 118 13.17 -6.63 0.09
CA ALA A 118 11.77 -6.27 -0.15
C ALA A 118 11.43 -4.92 0.50
N ALA A 119 11.88 -4.68 1.73
CA ALA A 119 11.62 -3.44 2.45
C ALA A 119 12.21 -2.20 1.78
N ALA A 120 13.44 -2.31 1.27
CA ALA A 120 14.05 -1.24 0.50
C ALA A 120 13.28 -0.95 -0.80
N GLY A 121 12.84 -1.99 -1.51
CA GLY A 121 12.08 -1.84 -2.76
C GLY A 121 10.70 -1.20 -2.58
N THR A 122 9.98 -1.48 -1.49
CA THR A 122 8.66 -0.86 -1.24
C THR A 122 8.76 0.59 -0.75
N ALA A 123 9.83 0.96 -0.04
CA ALA A 123 10.04 2.32 0.49
C ALA A 123 10.61 3.28 -0.57
N ALA A 124 11.38 2.75 -1.52
CA ALA A 124 11.93 3.48 -2.64
C ALA A 124 11.69 2.66 -3.91
N PRO A 125 10.46 2.71 -4.47
CA PRO A 125 10.11 1.88 -5.63
C PRO A 125 10.90 2.38 -6.86
N THR A 126 12.05 1.75 -7.09
CA THR A 126 12.91 1.95 -8.25
C THR A 126 12.55 0.94 -9.33
N ARG A 127 12.43 1.40 -10.58
CA ARG A 127 12.10 0.56 -11.73
C ARG A 127 13.09 -0.61 -11.89
N PRO A 128 12.65 -1.83 -12.24
CA PRO A 128 13.53 -2.90 -12.73
C PRO A 128 14.14 -2.60 -14.11
#